data_AF-A0A2A9DXF1-F1
#
_entry.id   AF-A0A2A9DXF1-F1
#
_cell.length_a   1.000
_cell.length_b   1.000
_cell.length_c   1.000
_cell.angle_alpha   90.00
_cell.angle_beta   90.00
_cell.angle_gamma   90.00
#
_symmetry.space_group_name_H-M   'P 1'
#
loop_
_entity.id
_entity.type
_entity.pdbx_description
1 polymer ?
#
loop_
_entity_poly.entity_id
_entity_poly.type
_entity_poly.pdbx_seq_one_letter_code
_entity_poly.pdbx_strand_id
1 'polypeptide(L)'
;MPISPIDGPSQAAAAFTPPTLETQPASDGGFGASLTGAIDDLQQLKATSNELSVAAVTGDLSDIHAASIASARAAVTLELVAAVRNKGVAAFNEIMRMQA
;
A
#
# COMPACT_ATOMS: atom_id res chain seq x y z
N MET A 1 16.10 52.10 47.54
CA MET A 1 15.27 51.52 46.47
C MET A 1 16.18 51.17 45.30
N PRO A 2 16.08 49.94 44.79
CA PRO A 2 15.61 49.83 43.41
C PRO A 2 14.37 48.94 43.30
N ILE A 3 13.33 49.48 42.68
CA ILE A 3 12.13 48.76 42.25
C ILE A 3 12.48 48.03 40.94
N SER A 4 12.24 46.72 40.89
CA SER A 4 12.40 45.94 39.66
C SER A 4 11.34 46.33 38.63
N PRO A 5 11.68 46.33 37.33
CA PRO A 5 10.75 46.71 36.27
C PRO A 5 9.60 45.70 36.15
N ILE A 6 8.43 46.23 35.78
CA ILE A 6 7.20 45.49 35.51
C ILE A 6 7.41 44.54 34.32
N ASP A 7 7.06 43.28 34.52
CA ASP A 7 7.00 42.25 33.48
C ASP A 7 6.03 42.72 32.38
N GLY A 8 6.55 42.96 31.19
CA GLY A 8 5.72 43.16 30.00
C GLY A 8 5.00 41.85 29.68
N PRO A 9 3.79 41.87 29.09
CA PRO A 9 3.07 40.64 28.78
C PRO A 9 3.90 39.78 27.81
N SER A 10 4.60 38.80 28.37
CA SER A 10 5.29 37.72 27.68
C SER A 10 4.25 36.72 27.16
N GLN A 11 3.39 37.17 26.26
CA GLN A 11 2.41 36.35 25.57
C GLN A 11 2.33 36.78 24.10
N ALA A 12 3.35 36.42 23.32
CA ALA A 12 3.23 36.34 21.86
C ALA A 12 4.43 35.57 21.24
N ALA A 13 4.77 34.39 21.76
CA ALA A 13 5.70 33.48 21.06
C ALA A 13 5.30 31.99 21.18
N ALA A 14 4.06 31.72 21.57
CA ALA A 14 3.53 30.35 21.70
C ALA A 14 2.37 30.14 20.73
N ALA A 15 2.61 30.28 19.42
CA ALA A 15 1.62 29.86 18.42
C ALA A 15 2.25 29.67 17.03
N PHE A 16 3.33 28.92 16.92
CA PHE A 16 3.67 28.22 15.67
C PHE A 16 4.63 27.07 15.96
N THR A 17 4.20 26.11 16.77
CA THR A 17 4.75 24.76 16.69
C THR A 17 4.21 24.15 15.40
N PRO A 18 5.05 23.80 14.40
CA PRO A 18 4.58 22.96 13.32
C PRO A 18 3.98 21.69 13.94
N PRO A 19 2.94 21.09 13.34
CA PRO A 19 2.42 19.83 13.84
C PRO A 19 3.60 18.85 13.84
N THR A 20 4.09 18.50 15.03
CA THR A 20 4.94 17.34 15.20
C THR A 20 4.09 16.19 14.73
N LEU A 21 4.38 15.67 13.54
CA LEU A 21 3.85 14.41 13.09
C LEU A 21 4.38 13.38 14.09
N GLU A 22 3.59 13.10 15.13
CA GLU A 22 3.84 11.95 15.98
C GLU A 22 3.88 10.76 15.02
N THR A 23 5.06 10.16 14.90
CA THR A 23 5.22 8.90 14.19
C THR A 23 4.44 7.88 14.99
N GLN A 24 3.18 7.68 14.61
CA GLN A 24 2.37 6.60 15.13
C GLN A 24 3.20 5.33 14.97
N PRO A 25 3.46 4.55 16.04
CA PRO A 25 4.19 3.31 15.91
C PRO A 25 3.51 2.50 14.81
N ALA A 26 4.30 2.09 13.81
CA ALA A 26 3.80 1.27 12.72
C ALA A 26 3.08 0.08 13.34
N SER A 27 1.76 0.01 13.19
CA SER A 27 1.03 -1.18 13.59
C SER A 27 1.63 -2.33 12.81
N ASP A 28 2.04 -3.39 13.52
CA ASP A 28 2.73 -4.58 12.98
C ASP A 28 1.94 -5.31 11.86
N GLY A 29 0.78 -4.81 11.46
CA GLY A 29 -0.08 -5.36 10.42
C GLY A 29 -0.54 -4.37 9.32
N GLY A 30 0.03 -3.17 9.18
CA GLY A 30 -0.48 -2.18 8.22
C GLY A 30 -0.34 -2.59 6.74
N PHE A 31 0.85 -2.38 6.18
CA PHE A 31 1.10 -2.63 4.76
C PHE A 31 1.46 -4.09 4.45
N GLY A 32 2.30 -4.72 5.29
CA GLY A 32 2.76 -6.09 5.05
C GLY A 32 1.63 -7.13 5.08
N ALA A 33 0.70 -7.00 6.03
CA ALA A 33 -0.47 -7.90 6.08
C ALA A 33 -1.41 -7.66 4.88
N SER A 34 -1.67 -6.40 4.53
CA SER A 34 -2.47 -6.04 3.35
C SER A 34 -1.86 -6.56 2.06
N LEU A 35 -0.53 -6.43 1.91
CA LEU A 35 0.20 -6.97 0.77
C LEU A 35 0.10 -8.49 0.72
N THR A 36 0.30 -9.17 1.86
CA THR A 36 0.19 -10.63 1.98
C THR A 36 -1.19 -11.13 1.56
N GLY A 37 -2.26 -10.47 2.04
CA GLY A 37 -3.64 -10.74 1.62
C GLY A 37 -3.84 -10.56 0.12
N ALA A 38 -3.30 -9.49 -0.47
CA ALA A 38 -3.38 -9.27 -1.91
C ALA A 38 -2.64 -10.34 -2.75
N ILE A 39 -1.57 -10.95 -2.23
CA ILE A 39 -0.89 -12.06 -2.92
C ILE A 39 -1.72 -13.36 -2.83
N ASP A 40 -2.42 -13.56 -1.71
CA ASP A 40 -3.36 -14.67 -1.54
C ASP A 40 -4.55 -14.54 -2.51
N ASP A 41 -5.14 -13.35 -2.59
CA ASP A 41 -6.21 -13.02 -3.54
C ASP A 41 -5.77 -13.23 -5.01
N LEU A 42 -4.52 -12.89 -5.35
CA LEU A 42 -3.95 -13.16 -6.68
C LEU A 42 -3.91 -14.67 -6.95
N GLN A 43 -3.41 -15.47 -6.00
CA GLN A 43 -3.33 -16.92 -6.15
C GLN A 43 -4.71 -17.53 -6.39
N GLN A 44 -5.72 -17.08 -5.63
CA GLN A 44 -7.10 -17.51 -5.80
C GLN A 44 -7.64 -17.10 -7.17
N LEU A 45 -7.43 -15.86 -7.60
CA LEU A 45 -7.87 -15.39 -8.92
C LEU A 45 -7.25 -16.18 -10.07
N LYS A 46 -5.97 -16.55 -9.94
CA LYS A 46 -5.28 -17.42 -10.91
C LYS A 46 -5.88 -18.82 -10.94
N ALA A 47 -6.21 -19.40 -9.78
CA ALA A 47 -6.84 -20.70 -9.69
C ALA A 47 -8.22 -20.71 -10.36
N THR A 48 -9.07 -19.71 -10.06
CA THR A 48 -10.38 -19.54 -10.70
C THR A 48 -10.25 -19.39 -12.22
N SER A 49 -9.28 -18.58 -12.69
CA SER A 49 -9.06 -18.42 -14.14
C SER A 49 -8.69 -19.74 -14.81
N ASN A 50 -7.89 -20.59 -14.17
CA ASN A 50 -7.54 -21.91 -14.70
C ASN A 50 -8.75 -22.87 -14.71
N GLU A 51 -9.54 -22.93 -13.63
CA GLU A 51 -10.75 -23.75 -13.59
C GLU A 51 -11.74 -23.36 -14.69
N LEU A 52 -12.00 -22.06 -14.86
CA LEU A 52 -12.89 -21.56 -15.91
C LEU A 52 -12.35 -21.84 -17.32
N SER A 53 -11.02 -21.80 -17.50
CA SER A 53 -10.39 -22.14 -18.78
C SER A 53 -10.54 -23.63 -19.12
N VAL A 54 -10.39 -24.51 -18.12
CA VAL A 54 -10.60 -25.95 -18.30
C VAL A 54 -12.07 -26.24 -18.61
N ALA A 55 -13.00 -25.62 -17.86
CA ALA A 55 -14.44 -25.77 -18.07
C ALA A 55 -14.89 -25.25 -19.46
N ALA A 56 -14.28 -24.16 -19.95
CA ALA A 56 -14.51 -23.64 -21.30
C ALA A 56 -14.06 -24.63 -22.39
N VAL A 57 -12.95 -25.34 -22.20
CA VAL A 57 -12.41 -26.34 -23.14
C VAL A 57 -13.24 -27.63 -23.13
N THR A 58 -13.80 -28.02 -21.99
CA THR A 58 -14.67 -29.22 -21.87
C THR A 58 -16.09 -29.01 -22.40
N GLY A 59 -16.46 -27.79 -22.82
CA GLY A 59 -17.77 -27.49 -23.42
C GLY A 59 -18.93 -27.38 -22.44
N ASP A 60 -18.66 -27.36 -21.13
CA ASP A 60 -19.64 -27.26 -20.05
C ASP A 60 -19.96 -25.80 -19.68
N LEU A 61 -19.14 -24.85 -20.15
CA LEU A 61 -19.28 -23.46 -19.77
C LEU A 61 -20.37 -22.76 -20.61
N SER A 62 -21.53 -22.56 -20.00
CA SER A 62 -22.62 -21.73 -20.56
C SER A 62 -22.19 -20.28 -20.85
N ASP A 63 -21.10 -19.81 -20.23
CA ASP A 63 -20.59 -18.44 -20.33
C ASP A 63 -19.07 -18.41 -20.61
N ILE A 64 -18.70 -18.53 -21.88
CA ILE A 64 -17.30 -18.36 -22.34
C ILE A 64 -16.72 -16.98 -21.96
N HIS A 65 -17.60 -15.99 -21.75
CA HIS A 65 -17.24 -14.65 -21.29
C HIS A 65 -16.70 -14.64 -19.86
N ALA A 66 -17.12 -15.56 -18.99
CA ALA A 66 -16.60 -15.65 -17.63
C ALA A 66 -15.11 -16.01 -17.64
N ALA A 67 -14.69 -16.94 -18.50
CA ALA A 67 -13.29 -17.33 -18.65
C ALA A 67 -12.42 -16.19 -19.20
N SER A 68 -12.92 -15.42 -20.17
CA SER A 68 -12.17 -14.28 -20.73
C SER A 68 -12.07 -13.10 -19.75
N ILE A 69 -13.14 -12.81 -18.98
CA ILE A 69 -13.13 -11.79 -17.93
C ILE A 69 -12.17 -12.19 -16.81
N ALA A 70 -12.21 -13.45 -16.37
CA ALA A 70 -11.30 -13.96 -15.35
C ALA A 70 -9.83 -13.86 -15.80
N SER A 71 -9.55 -14.24 -17.04
CA SER A 71 -8.21 -14.14 -17.64
C SER A 71 -7.73 -12.69 -17.72
N ALA A 72 -8.59 -11.76 -18.17
CA ALA A 72 -8.25 -10.34 -18.25
C ALA A 72 -7.98 -9.74 -16.86
N ARG A 73 -8.80 -10.07 -15.86
CA ARG A 73 -8.57 -9.62 -14.48
C ARG A 73 -7.25 -10.15 -13.94
N ALA A 74 -6.97 -11.44 -14.12
CA ALA A 74 -5.72 -12.06 -13.68
C ALA A 74 -4.48 -11.40 -14.33
N ALA A 75 -4.56 -11.07 -15.62
CA ALA A 75 -3.48 -10.38 -16.34
C ALA A 75 -3.20 -8.98 -15.75
N VAL A 76 -4.23 -8.15 -15.60
CA VAL A 76 -4.10 -6.78 -15.06
C VAL A 76 -3.61 -6.80 -13.61
N THR A 77 -4.10 -7.73 -12.78
CA THR A 77 -3.63 -7.89 -11.41
C THR A 77 -2.14 -8.28 -11.36
N LEU A 78 -1.69 -9.16 -12.24
CA LEU A 78 -0.28 -9.55 -12.30
C LEU A 78 0.62 -8.37 -12.70
N GLU A 79 0.20 -7.54 -13.66
CA GLU A 79 0.92 -6.32 -14.03
C GLU A 79 1.03 -5.35 -12.86
N LEU A 80 -0.06 -5.15 -12.11
CA LEU A 80 -0.07 -4.31 -10.92
C LEU A 80 0.90 -4.83 -9.86
N VAL A 81 0.90 -6.14 -9.58
CA VAL A 81 1.81 -6.76 -8.61
C VAL A 81 3.27 -6.57 -9.05
N ALA A 82 3.57 -6.73 -10.34
CA ALA A 82 4.90 -6.49 -10.87
C ALA A 82 5.34 -5.03 -10.70
N ALA A 83 4.45 -4.07 -10.96
CA ALA A 83 4.72 -2.65 -10.76
C ALA A 83 4.98 -2.31 -9.28
N VAL A 84 4.17 -2.84 -8.36
CA VAL A 84 4.35 -2.65 -6.91
C VAL A 84 5.67 -3.26 -6.43
N ARG A 85 6.00 -4.48 -6.87
CA ARG A 85 7.29 -5.12 -6.58
C ARG A 85 8.46 -4.26 -7.05
N ASN A 86 8.42 -3.80 -8.30
CA ASN A 86 9.50 -2.98 -8.87
C ASN A 86 9.66 -1.67 -8.10
N LYS A 87 8.54 -1.01 -7.75
CA LYS A 87 8.57 0.23 -6.98
C LYS A 87 9.05 0.03 -5.55
N GLY A 88 8.69 -1.09 -4.92
CA GLY A 88 9.16 -1.47 -3.58
C GLY A 88 10.68 -1.69 -3.54
N VAL A 89 11.22 -2.41 -4.53
CA VAL A 89 12.69 -2.59 -4.66
C VAL A 89 13.39 -1.26 -4.91
N ALA A 90 12.85 -0.41 -5.79
CA ALA A 90 13.44 0.91 -6.05
C ALA A 90 13.44 1.80 -4.79
N ALA A 91 12.35 1.79 -4.02
CA ALA A 91 12.26 2.53 -2.76
C ALA A 91 13.27 2.03 -1.72
N PHE A 92 13.43 0.71 -1.59
CA PHE A 92 14.44 0.13 -0.70
C PHE A 92 15.86 0.55 -1.10
N ASN A 93 16.19 0.49 -2.40
CA ASN A 93 17.50 0.91 -2.89
C ASN A 93 17.76 2.41 -2.66
N GLU A 94 16.76 3.27 -2.83
CA GLU A 94 16.93 4.71 -2.58
C GLU A 94 17.14 5.00 -1.08
N ILE A 95 16.42 4.32 -0.18
CA ILE A 95 16.64 4.43 1.27
C ILE A 95 18.07 4.03 1.63
N MET A 96 18.56 2.92 1.10
CA MET A 96 19.95 2.47 1.32
C MET A 96 20.97 3.49 0.79
N ARG A 97 20.66 4.17 -0.33
CA ARG A 97 21.51 5.23 -0.90
C ARG A 97 21.48 6.54 -0.10
N MET A 98 20.39 6.86 0.58
CA MET A 98 20.30 8.03 1.46
C MET A 98 20.94 7.81 2.83
N GLN A 99 21.05 6.56 3.29
CA GLN A 99 21.65 6.22 4.59
C GLN A 99 23.15 5.87 4.52
N ALA A 100 23.69 5.67 3.32
CA ALA A 100 25.11 5.39 3.07
C ALA A 100 25.96 6.66 2.90
#